data_AF-A0A6I8UA56-F1
#
_entry.id   AF-A0A6I8UA56-F1
#
_cell.length_a   1.000
_cell.length_b   1.000
_cell.length_c   1.000
_cell.angle_alpha   90.00
_cell.angle_beta   90.00
_cell.angle_gamma   90.00
#
_symmetry.space_group_name_H-M   'P 1'
#
loop_
_entity.id
_entity.type
_entity.pdbx_description
1 polymer ?
#
loop_
_entity_poly.entity_id
_entity_poly.type
_entity_poly.pdbx_seq_one_letter_code
_entity_poly.pdbx_strand_id
1 'polypeptide(L)'
;MAENKRSAIWEFFVEIDGGRRAKCVDCNAMISRGGTGKAATNSSMINHLKKHSASHRIHREKEAERKVSKSATESSQPTIQECFADSQMWDLNSSKAKEVTNSIAEMIILDHQPVSMVEDTGFLRLMAKLQPKFKVPSRKHFTSTVLPEMYERCKRTIKSALPQHDDGDGGYISFTTDIWSSPNNKSMISLTAH
;
A
#
# COMPACT_ATOMS: atom_id res chain seq x y z
N MET A 1 -20.77 -16.19 -17.64
CA MET A 1 -21.40 -14.86 -17.53
C MET A 1 -21.77 -14.66 -16.07
N ALA A 2 -21.21 -13.66 -15.39
CA ALA A 2 -21.40 -13.48 -13.96
C ALA A 2 -22.87 -13.12 -13.67
N GLU A 3 -23.56 -13.99 -12.94
CA GLU A 3 -24.94 -13.76 -12.49
C GLU A 3 -24.96 -12.54 -11.57
N ASN A 4 -25.52 -11.43 -12.07
CA ASN A 4 -25.59 -10.18 -11.34
C ASN A 4 -26.47 -10.39 -10.12
N LYS A 5 -25.87 -10.44 -8.92
CA LYS A 5 -26.57 -10.71 -7.66
C LYS A 5 -27.72 -9.70 -7.50
N ARG A 6 -28.96 -10.17 -7.66
CA ARG A 6 -30.17 -9.37 -7.47
C ARG A 6 -30.25 -8.90 -6.00
N SER A 7 -30.82 -7.71 -5.79
CA SER A 7 -31.07 -7.12 -4.46
C SER A 7 -31.93 -8.06 -3.59
N ALA A 8 -31.77 -8.04 -2.26
CA ALA A 8 -32.43 -8.98 -1.33
C ALA A 8 -33.97 -8.91 -1.39
N ILE A 9 -34.50 -7.76 -1.82
CA ILE A 9 -35.94 -7.54 -2.00
C ILE A 9 -36.61 -8.56 -2.95
N TRP A 10 -35.86 -9.18 -3.87
CA TRP A 10 -36.39 -10.13 -4.86
C TRP A 10 -36.81 -11.48 -4.28
N GLU A 11 -36.48 -11.77 -3.03
CA GLU A 11 -37.02 -12.97 -2.37
C GLU A 11 -38.52 -12.85 -2.05
N PHE A 12 -39.05 -11.62 -1.99
CA PHE A 12 -40.44 -11.34 -1.62
C PHE A 12 -41.31 -10.99 -2.83
N PHE A 13 -40.72 -10.98 -4.04
CA PHE A 13 -41.39 -10.54 -5.26
C PHE A 13 -40.99 -11.37 -6.47
N VAL A 14 -41.96 -11.64 -7.34
CA VAL A 14 -41.76 -12.30 -8.63
C VAL A 14 -41.76 -11.25 -9.74
N GLU A 15 -40.78 -11.34 -10.64
CA GLU A 15 -40.67 -10.46 -11.80
C GLU A 15 -41.75 -10.77 -12.85
N ILE A 16 -42.46 -9.75 -13.32
CA ILE A 16 -43.52 -9.87 -14.34
C ILE A 16 -43.30 -8.82 -15.44
N ASP A 17 -43.80 -9.11 -16.65
CA ASP A 17 -43.71 -8.25 -17.84
C ASP A 17 -42.28 -7.80 -18.18
N GLY A 18 -41.36 -8.76 -18.27
CA GLY A 18 -39.97 -8.48 -18.65
C GLY A 18 -39.27 -7.49 -17.71
N GLY A 19 -39.70 -7.42 -16.45
CA GLY A 19 -39.07 -6.58 -15.42
C GLY A 19 -39.70 -5.22 -15.19
N ARG A 20 -40.83 -4.90 -15.84
CA ARG A 20 -41.53 -3.62 -15.61
C ARG A 20 -42.40 -3.64 -14.35
N ARG A 21 -42.90 -4.80 -13.97
CA ARG A 21 -43.73 -5.00 -12.77
C ARG A 21 -43.16 -6.11 -11.89
N ALA A 22 -43.51 -6.05 -10.61
CA ALA A 22 -43.17 -7.06 -9.62
C ALA A 22 -44.43 -7.46 -8.87
N LYS A 23 -44.67 -8.77 -8.71
CA LYS A 23 -45.80 -9.30 -7.96
C LYS A 23 -45.35 -9.70 -6.56
N CYS A 24 -46.00 -9.14 -5.55
CA CYS A 24 -45.73 -9.50 -4.15
C CYS A 24 -46.19 -10.94 -3.88
N VAL A 25 -45.36 -11.74 -3.20
CA VAL A 25 -45.69 -13.12 -2.83
C VAL A 25 -46.74 -13.17 -1.72
N ASP A 26 -46.73 -12.21 -0.79
CA ASP A 26 -47.59 -12.23 0.40
C ASP A 26 -49.05 -11.83 0.11
N CYS A 27 -49.26 -10.89 -0.83
CA CYS A 27 -50.61 -10.37 -1.12
C CYS A 27 -50.97 -10.32 -2.60
N ASN A 28 -50.13 -10.87 -3.48
CA ASN A 28 -50.34 -10.87 -4.93
C ASN A 28 -50.49 -9.49 -5.60
N ALA A 29 -50.24 -8.39 -4.87
CA ALA A 29 -50.31 -7.05 -5.42
C ALA A 29 -49.25 -6.84 -6.52
N MET A 30 -49.66 -6.19 -7.61
CA MET A 30 -48.77 -5.84 -8.72
C MET A 30 -48.17 -4.45 -8.50
N ILE A 31 -46.85 -4.38 -8.38
CA ILE A 31 -46.10 -3.16 -8.08
C ILE A 31 -45.33 -2.73 -9.34
N SER A 32 -45.52 -1.48 -9.75
CA SER A 32 -44.76 -0.87 -10.84
C SER A 32 -43.34 -0.51 -10.38
N ARG A 33 -42.34 -0.82 -11.21
CA ARG A 33 -40.91 -0.51 -10.94
C ARG A 33 -40.46 0.83 -11.53
N GLY A 34 -41.35 1.56 -12.21
CA GLY A 34 -41.08 2.88 -12.78
C GLY A 34 -40.08 2.89 -13.96
N GLY A 35 -39.61 1.72 -14.40
CA GLY A 35 -38.62 1.58 -15.47
C GLY A 35 -38.27 0.11 -15.73
N THR A 36 -37.32 -0.14 -16.64
CA THR A 36 -36.75 -1.49 -16.91
C THR A 36 -35.22 -1.44 -16.84
N GLY A 37 -34.58 -2.57 -16.55
CA GLY A 37 -33.10 -2.65 -16.47
C GLY A 37 -32.49 -1.72 -15.41
N LYS A 38 -31.44 -0.97 -15.78
CA LYS A 38 -30.70 -0.04 -14.89
C LYS A 38 -31.51 1.17 -14.42
N ALA A 39 -32.60 1.50 -15.10
CA ALA A 39 -33.48 2.62 -14.73
C ALA A 39 -34.57 2.22 -13.72
N ALA A 40 -34.72 0.91 -13.43
CA ALA A 40 -35.73 0.41 -12.52
C ALA A 40 -35.23 0.45 -11.06
N THR A 41 -35.99 1.11 -10.18
CA THR A 41 -35.67 1.16 -8.74
C THR A 41 -36.53 0.17 -7.95
N ASN A 42 -36.03 -0.23 -6.78
CA ASN A 42 -36.74 -1.14 -5.87
C ASN A 42 -37.56 -0.39 -4.80
N SER A 43 -37.58 0.94 -4.82
CA SER A 43 -38.21 1.79 -3.80
C SER A 43 -39.70 1.50 -3.64
N SER A 44 -40.42 1.28 -4.75
CA SER A 44 -41.84 0.91 -4.74
C SER A 44 -42.09 -0.44 -4.05
N MET A 45 -41.21 -1.43 -4.28
CA MET A 45 -41.30 -2.76 -3.68
C MET A 45 -41.02 -2.70 -2.17
N ILE A 46 -40.01 -1.94 -1.76
CA ILE A 46 -39.66 -1.73 -0.34
C ILE A 46 -40.80 -1.04 0.40
N ASN A 47 -41.37 0.03 -0.18
CA ASN A 47 -42.48 0.75 0.43
C ASN A 47 -43.75 -0.11 0.51
N HIS A 48 -44.00 -0.98 -0.47
CA HIS A 48 -45.06 -1.97 -0.38
C HIS A 48 -44.80 -2.99 0.74
N LEU A 49 -43.58 -3.52 0.82
CA LEU A 49 -43.21 -4.55 1.79
C LEU A 49 -43.39 -4.09 3.25
N LYS A 50 -43.26 -2.79 3.54
CA LYS A 50 -43.57 -2.21 4.87
C LYS A 50 -44.99 -2.54 5.38
N LYS A 51 -45.93 -2.86 4.48
CA LYS A 51 -47.29 -3.31 4.84
C LYS A 51 -47.32 -4.76 5.36
N HIS A 52 -46.28 -5.55 5.11
CA HIS A 52 -46.09 -6.93 5.54
C HIS A 52 -45.02 -6.99 6.62
N SER A 53 -45.42 -6.84 7.89
CA SER A 53 -44.49 -6.68 9.02
C SER A 53 -43.47 -7.82 9.16
N ALA A 54 -43.88 -9.07 8.93
CA ALA A 54 -43.01 -10.24 8.97
C ALA A 54 -41.95 -10.21 7.86
N SER A 55 -42.37 -10.07 6.60
CA SER A 55 -41.49 -10.05 5.44
C SER A 55 -40.57 -8.83 5.40
N HIS A 56 -41.06 -7.67 5.85
CA HIS A 56 -40.23 -6.47 5.99
C HIS A 56 -39.14 -6.61 7.06
N ARG A 57 -39.44 -7.31 8.17
CA ARG A 57 -38.44 -7.62 9.20
C ARG A 57 -37.31 -8.48 8.65
N ILE A 58 -37.66 -9.58 7.96
CA ILE A 58 -36.68 -10.49 7.34
C ILE A 58 -35.82 -9.76 6.30
N HIS A 59 -36.44 -8.92 5.46
CA HIS A 59 -35.71 -8.10 4.51
C HIS A 59 -34.68 -7.17 5.19
N ARG A 60 -35.07 -6.54 6.32
CA ARG A 60 -34.19 -5.63 7.06
C ARG A 60 -33.00 -6.36 7.70
N GLU A 61 -33.22 -7.55 8.24
CA GLU A 61 -32.17 -8.40 8.80
C GLU A 61 -31.16 -8.80 7.70
N LYS A 62 -31.64 -9.27 6.55
CA LYS A 62 -30.78 -9.63 5.41
C LYS A 62 -30.01 -8.45 4.81
N GLU A 63 -30.62 -7.26 4.76
CA GLU A 63 -29.92 -6.04 4.33
C GLU A 63 -28.86 -5.59 5.34
N ALA A 64 -29.09 -5.81 6.64
CA ALA A 64 -28.09 -5.54 7.68
C ALA A 64 -26.89 -6.50 7.56
N GLU A 65 -27.13 -7.80 7.36
CA GLU A 65 -26.08 -8.80 7.13
C GLU A 65 -25.26 -8.50 5.86
N ARG A 66 -25.91 -8.05 4.78
CA ARG A 66 -25.25 -7.60 3.55
C ARG A 66 -24.40 -6.34 3.73
N LYS A 67 -24.79 -5.43 4.63
CA LYS A 67 -24.01 -4.22 4.94
C LYS A 67 -22.76 -4.54 5.76
N VAL A 68 -22.86 -5.47 6.72
CA VAL A 68 -21.70 -5.90 7.54
C VAL A 68 -20.65 -6.60 6.65
N SER A 69 -21.09 -7.41 5.69
CA SER A 69 -20.19 -8.11 4.75
C SER A 69 -19.62 -7.23 3.61
N LYS A 70 -20.26 -6.09 3.29
CA LYS A 70 -19.77 -5.13 2.28
C LYS A 70 -18.75 -4.10 2.78
N SER A 71 -18.53 -3.99 4.09
CA SER A 71 -17.57 -3.03 4.69
C SER A 71 -16.11 -3.25 4.24
N ALA A 72 -15.79 -4.37 3.59
CA ALA A 72 -14.43 -4.67 3.16
C ALA A 72 -14.08 -4.21 1.72
N THR A 73 -15.04 -3.77 0.88
CA THR A 73 -14.71 -3.65 -0.58
C THR A 73 -15.44 -2.63 -1.47
N GLU A 74 -16.23 -1.66 -0.98
CA GLU A 74 -16.78 -0.61 -1.87
C GLU A 74 -16.57 0.81 -1.33
N SER A 75 -16.13 1.70 -2.23
CA SER A 75 -15.57 3.03 -2.01
C SER A 75 -16.46 3.96 -1.19
N SER A 76 -16.08 4.22 0.07
CA SER A 76 -16.51 5.44 0.74
C SER A 76 -15.84 6.62 0.06
N GLN A 77 -16.63 7.61 -0.36
CA GLN A 77 -16.07 8.90 -0.75
C GLN A 77 -15.33 9.46 0.47
N PRO A 78 -14.00 9.69 0.38
CA PRO A 78 -13.25 10.23 1.50
C PRO A 78 -13.80 11.60 1.90
N THR A 79 -13.82 11.86 3.19
CA THR A 79 -14.15 13.20 3.70
C THR A 79 -13.13 14.22 3.21
N ILE A 80 -13.50 15.51 3.20
CA ILE A 80 -12.58 16.58 2.83
C ILE A 80 -11.31 16.52 3.70
N GLN A 81 -11.45 16.21 4.99
CA GLN A 81 -10.33 16.06 5.92
C GLN A 81 -9.44 14.85 5.57
N GLU A 82 -10.03 13.72 5.18
CA GLU A 82 -9.29 12.55 4.71
C GLU A 82 -8.55 12.83 3.40
N CYS A 83 -9.15 13.59 2.47
CA CYS A 83 -8.46 14.03 1.25
C CYS A 83 -7.23 14.92 1.54
N PHE A 84 -7.32 15.81 2.53
CA PHE A 84 -6.20 16.65 2.95
C PHE A 84 -5.12 15.84 3.67
N ALA A 85 -5.50 14.92 4.56
CA ALA A 85 -4.56 14.01 5.21
C ALA A 85 -3.84 13.11 4.20
N ASP A 86 -4.55 12.67 3.17
CA ASP A 86 -3.95 11.85 2.11
C ASP A 86 -3.01 12.67 1.20
N SER A 87 -3.15 14.00 1.17
CA SER A 87 -2.25 14.90 0.43
C SER A 87 -0.98 15.28 1.21
N GLN A 88 -0.86 14.88 2.47
CA GLN A 88 0.28 15.25 3.31
C GLN A 88 1.54 14.46 2.92
N MET A 89 2.67 15.17 2.79
CA MET A 89 3.97 14.53 2.61
C MET A 89 4.32 13.69 3.84
N TRP A 90 5.02 12.59 3.63
CA TRP A 90 5.52 11.78 4.73
C TRP A 90 6.52 12.56 5.57
N ASP A 91 6.43 12.40 6.88
CA ASP A 91 7.51 12.80 7.77
C ASP A 91 8.76 11.98 7.43
N LEU A 92 9.93 12.64 7.42
CA LEU A 92 11.21 12.00 7.10
C LEU A 92 11.54 10.85 8.06
N ASN A 93 11.04 10.89 9.30
CA ASN A 93 11.23 9.85 10.30
C ASN A 93 10.18 8.75 10.26
N SER A 94 9.15 8.85 9.41
CA SER A 94 8.17 7.78 9.23
C SER A 94 8.83 6.51 8.70
N SER A 95 8.29 5.34 9.05
CA SER A 95 8.84 4.04 8.59
C SER A 95 8.97 3.99 7.08
N LYS A 96 7.92 4.41 6.36
CA LYS A 96 7.89 4.42 4.89
C LYS A 96 8.97 5.34 4.30
N ALA A 97 9.16 6.53 4.85
CA ALA A 97 10.20 7.44 4.37
C ALA A 97 11.61 6.86 4.63
N LYS A 98 11.84 6.24 5.79
CA LYS A 98 13.11 5.56 6.10
C LYS A 98 13.38 4.38 5.19
N GLU A 99 12.38 3.56 4.88
CA GLU A 99 12.49 2.43 3.95
C GLU A 99 12.92 2.89 2.55
N VAL A 100 12.26 3.92 2.01
CA VAL A 100 12.63 4.49 0.70
C VAL A 100 14.02 5.13 0.76
N THR A 101 14.33 5.88 1.82
CA THR A 101 15.66 6.49 2.01
C THR A 101 16.77 5.45 2.05
N ASN A 102 16.57 4.34 2.76
CA ASN A 102 17.51 3.23 2.82
C ASN A 102 17.67 2.54 1.46
N SER A 103 16.59 2.39 0.69
CA SER A 103 16.64 1.82 -0.67
C SER A 103 17.45 2.70 -1.62
N ILE A 104 17.32 4.03 -1.51
CA ILE A 104 18.12 4.98 -2.29
C ILE A 104 19.60 4.89 -1.88
N ALA A 105 19.89 4.80 -0.58
CA ALA A 105 21.27 4.65 -0.09
C ALA A 105 21.90 3.34 -0.54
N GLU A 106 21.13 2.24 -0.56
CA GLU A 106 21.55 0.95 -1.09
C GLU A 106 21.89 1.05 -2.59
N MET A 107 21.02 1.65 -3.40
CA MET A 107 21.29 1.91 -4.82
C MET A 107 22.58 2.72 -5.01
N ILE A 108 22.79 3.78 -4.21
CA ILE A 108 24.02 4.58 -4.25
C ILE A 108 25.27 3.72 -4.02
N ILE A 109 25.22 2.81 -3.04
CA ILE A 109 26.33 1.95 -2.66
C ILE A 109 26.59 0.87 -3.71
N LEU A 110 25.55 0.13 -4.10
CA LEU A 110 25.66 -1.01 -5.00
C LEU A 110 26.05 -0.59 -6.41
N ASP A 111 25.49 0.52 -6.89
CA ASP A 111 25.71 0.99 -8.27
C ASP A 111 26.84 2.04 -8.35
N HIS A 112 27.60 2.22 -7.27
CA HIS A 112 28.69 3.20 -7.14
C HIS A 112 28.32 4.62 -7.62
N GLN A 113 27.08 5.03 -7.33
CA GLN A 113 26.57 6.32 -7.80
C GLN A 113 27.10 7.47 -6.95
N PRO A 114 27.30 8.66 -7.54
CA PRO A 114 27.62 9.84 -6.75
C PRO A 114 26.42 10.19 -5.86
N VAL A 115 26.67 10.52 -4.58
CA VAL A 115 25.61 10.92 -3.62
C VAL A 115 24.83 12.14 -4.12
N SER A 116 25.42 12.97 -4.98
CA SER A 116 24.72 14.09 -5.63
C SER A 116 23.51 13.69 -6.45
N MET A 117 23.40 12.43 -6.88
CA MET A 117 22.28 11.92 -7.68
C MET A 117 20.91 12.18 -7.02
N VAL A 118 20.84 12.21 -5.69
CA VAL A 118 19.60 12.48 -4.95
C VAL A 118 19.03 13.89 -5.21
N GLU A 119 19.84 14.79 -5.75
CA GLU A 119 19.45 16.15 -6.13
C GLU A 119 19.33 16.34 -7.66
N ASP A 120 19.58 15.29 -8.44
CA ASP A 120 19.50 15.36 -9.90
C ASP A 120 18.05 15.53 -10.36
N THR A 121 17.83 16.40 -11.35
CA THR A 121 16.48 16.75 -11.82
C THR A 121 15.72 15.53 -12.36
N GLY A 122 16.39 14.64 -13.07
CA GLY A 122 15.78 13.41 -13.60
C GLY A 122 15.34 12.46 -12.50
N PHE A 123 16.20 12.26 -11.50
CA PHE A 123 15.92 11.41 -10.35
C PHE A 123 14.76 11.96 -9.50
N LEU A 124 14.78 13.26 -9.20
CA LEU A 124 13.70 13.91 -8.45
C LEU A 124 12.34 13.81 -9.18
N ARG A 125 12.33 13.95 -10.51
CA ARG A 125 11.11 13.77 -11.33
C ARG A 125 10.61 12.32 -11.29
N LEU A 126 11.52 11.35 -11.35
CA LEU A 126 11.17 9.93 -11.22
C LEU A 126 10.56 9.65 -9.85
N MET A 127 11.19 10.10 -8.77
CA MET A 127 10.70 9.91 -7.41
C MET A 127 9.35 10.58 -7.19
N ALA A 128 9.12 11.78 -7.73
CA ALA A 128 7.82 12.44 -7.67
C ALA A 128 6.70 11.65 -8.39
N LYS A 129 7.03 10.81 -9.37
CA LYS A 129 6.08 9.93 -10.06
C LYS A 129 5.85 8.62 -9.31
N LEU A 130 6.91 8.00 -8.78
CA LEU A 130 6.83 6.70 -8.12
C LEU A 130 6.36 6.81 -6.66
N GLN A 131 6.83 7.81 -5.93
CA GLN A 131 6.55 8.03 -4.51
C GLN A 131 6.20 9.51 -4.27
N PRO A 132 5.02 9.98 -4.70
CA PRO A 132 4.67 11.41 -4.69
C PRO A 132 4.61 12.03 -3.29
N LYS A 133 4.36 11.23 -2.25
CA LYS A 133 4.31 11.68 -0.85
C LYS A 133 5.68 11.71 -0.18
N PHE A 134 6.71 11.13 -0.82
CA PHE A 134 8.06 11.05 -0.28
C PHE A 134 8.88 12.28 -0.69
N LYS A 135 9.48 12.94 0.30
CA LYS A 135 10.47 13.99 0.07
C LYS A 135 11.86 13.38 0.11
N VAL A 136 12.56 13.39 -1.01
CA VAL A 136 13.95 12.93 -1.09
C VAL A 136 14.83 13.76 -0.14
N PRO A 137 15.56 13.12 0.80
CA PRO A 137 16.49 13.82 1.67
C PRO A 137 17.64 14.47 0.90
N SER A 138 18.24 15.51 1.46
CA SER A 138 19.36 16.20 0.82
C SER A 138 20.61 15.33 0.77
N ARG A 139 21.52 15.63 -0.16
CA ARG A 139 22.86 14.99 -0.24
C ARG A 139 23.56 15.02 1.11
N LYS A 140 23.47 16.15 1.84
CA LYS A 140 24.07 16.31 3.16
C LYS A 140 23.54 15.26 4.13
N HIS A 141 22.23 15.02 4.16
CA HIS A 141 21.63 14.03 5.04
C HIS A 141 22.11 12.61 4.73
N PHE A 142 22.22 12.26 3.44
CA PHE A 142 22.81 10.97 3.04
C PHE A 142 24.26 10.83 3.52
N THR A 143 25.09 11.86 3.29
CA THR A 143 26.52 11.82 3.67
C THR A 143 26.74 11.85 5.18
N SER A 144 25.95 12.61 5.95
CA SER A 144 26.17 12.81 7.38
C SER A 144 25.45 11.82 8.29
N THR A 145 24.42 11.14 7.78
CA THR A 145 23.51 10.35 8.63
C THR A 145 23.28 8.97 8.03
N VAL A 146 22.66 8.89 6.86
CA VAL A 146 22.19 7.59 6.30
C VAL A 146 23.35 6.65 5.97
N LEU A 147 24.35 7.11 5.22
CA LEU A 147 25.49 6.28 4.82
C LEU A 147 26.37 5.87 6.01
N PRO A 148 26.73 6.78 6.95
CA PRO A 148 27.41 6.39 8.20
C PRO A 148 26.65 5.33 9.02
N GLU A 149 25.33 5.47 9.16
CA GLU A 149 24.51 4.50 9.89
C GLU A 149 24.51 3.12 9.21
N MET A 150 24.39 3.09 7.87
CA MET A 150 24.47 1.85 7.10
C MET A 150 25.85 1.19 7.20
N TYR A 151 26.92 1.97 7.13
CA TYR A 151 28.29 1.49 7.31
C TYR A 151 28.48 0.85 8.69
N GLU A 152 28.09 1.55 9.76
CA GLU A 152 28.24 1.03 11.12
C GLU A 152 27.38 -0.22 11.35
N ARG A 153 26.20 -0.31 10.72
CA ARG A 153 25.40 -1.54 10.73
C ARG A 153 26.13 -2.69 10.04
N CYS A 154 26.64 -2.49 8.83
CA CYS A 154 27.39 -3.50 8.08
C CYS A 154 28.65 -3.95 8.85
N LYS A 155 29.42 -3.00 9.36
CA LYS A 155 30.60 -3.23 10.19
C LYS A 155 30.29 -4.07 11.43
N ARG A 156 29.19 -3.78 12.14
CA ARG A 156 28.76 -4.60 13.29
C ARG A 156 28.44 -6.03 12.87
N THR A 157 27.71 -6.20 11.77
CA THR A 157 27.39 -7.53 11.22
C THR A 157 28.64 -8.32 10.84
N ILE A 158 29.58 -7.70 10.12
CA ILE A 158 30.85 -8.32 9.76
C ILE A 158 31.63 -8.68 11.03
N LYS A 159 31.75 -7.76 11.98
CA LYS A 159 32.48 -8.00 13.24
C LYS A 159 31.90 -9.15 14.05
N SER A 160 30.57 -9.31 14.07
CA SER A 160 29.92 -10.45 14.74
C SER A 160 30.12 -11.79 14.02
N ALA A 161 30.43 -11.76 12.73
CA ALA A 161 30.69 -12.97 11.94
C ALA A 161 32.17 -13.39 11.98
N LEU A 162 33.08 -12.49 12.37
CA LEU A 162 34.50 -12.82 12.53
C LEU A 162 34.72 -13.73 13.75
N PRO A 163 35.70 -14.65 13.70
CA PRO A 163 36.08 -15.47 14.84
C PRO A 163 36.34 -14.60 16.07
N GLN A 164 35.67 -14.92 17.18
CA GLN A 164 35.93 -14.25 18.46
C GLN A 164 37.17 -14.89 19.09
N HIS A 165 38.01 -14.08 19.70
CA HIS A 165 39.30 -14.50 20.25
C HIS A 165 39.19 -15.43 21.48
N ASP A 166 37.99 -15.57 22.04
CA ASP A 166 37.74 -16.19 23.36
C ASP A 166 37.26 -17.65 23.28
N ASP A 167 36.87 -18.12 22.10
CA ASP A 167 36.46 -19.51 21.88
C ASP A 167 37.69 -20.27 21.34
N GLY A 168 38.22 -21.23 22.11
CA GLY A 168 39.52 -21.90 21.92
C GLY A 168 39.82 -22.63 20.60
N ASP A 169 39.03 -22.39 19.55
CA ASP A 169 39.21 -22.78 18.15
C ASP A 169 39.12 -21.55 17.22
N GLY A 170 39.59 -20.39 17.71
CA GLY A 170 39.48 -19.09 17.05
C GLY A 170 40.15 -19.12 15.67
N GLY A 171 39.32 -19.17 14.62
CA GLY A 171 39.77 -19.22 13.23
C GLY A 171 40.80 -18.15 12.90
N TYR A 172 41.74 -18.50 12.02
CA TYR A 172 42.78 -17.58 11.56
C TYR A 172 42.22 -16.61 10.52
N ILE A 173 42.63 -15.34 10.60
CA ILE A 173 42.36 -14.33 9.56
C ILE A 173 43.69 -14.04 8.87
N SER A 174 43.73 -14.22 7.55
CA SER A 174 44.89 -13.85 6.73
C SER A 174 44.67 -12.49 6.08
N PHE A 175 45.71 -11.67 6.00
CA PHE A 175 45.63 -10.36 5.36
C PHE A 175 46.48 -10.30 4.10
N THR A 176 45.94 -9.71 3.05
CA THR A 176 46.68 -9.30 1.87
C THR A 176 46.70 -7.78 1.81
N THR A 177 47.86 -7.22 1.46
CA THR A 177 48.06 -5.77 1.35
C THR A 177 48.52 -5.45 -0.05
N ASP A 178 47.90 -4.45 -0.67
CA ASP A 178 48.32 -3.89 -1.94
C ASP A 178 48.64 -2.40 -1.74
N ILE A 179 49.76 -1.94 -2.30
CA ILE A 179 50.25 -0.57 -2.16
C ILE A 179 50.57 -0.03 -3.55
N TRP A 180 49.97 1.10 -3.91
CA TRP A 180 50.20 1.72 -5.22
C TRP A 180 50.15 3.24 -5.13
N SER A 181 50.70 3.90 -6.16
CA SER A 181 50.58 5.35 -6.34
C SER A 181 49.36 5.66 -7.19
N SER A 182 48.47 6.50 -6.70
CA SER A 182 47.32 7.00 -7.48
C SER A 182 47.79 7.94 -8.61
N PRO A 183 46.95 8.18 -9.64
CA PRO A 183 47.25 9.13 -10.73
C PRO A 183 47.57 10.56 -10.27
N ASN A 184 47.14 10.93 -9.05
CA ASN A 184 47.39 12.23 -8.45
C ASN A 184 48.61 12.24 -7.51
N ASN A 185 49.54 11.28 -7.68
CA ASN A 185 50.76 11.09 -6.86
C ASN A 185 50.49 10.92 -5.36
N LYS A 186 49.32 10.40 -4.98
CA LYS A 186 49.05 10.00 -3.59
C LYS A 186 49.32 8.52 -3.39
N SER A 187 50.05 8.17 -2.35
CA SER A 187 50.23 6.78 -1.93
C SER A 187 48.92 6.22 -1.39
N MET A 188 48.53 5.03 -1.86
CA MET A 188 47.32 4.31 -1.48
C MET A 188 47.71 2.94 -0.92
N ILE A 189 46.93 2.47 0.05
CA ILE A 189 47.05 1.12 0.62
C ILE A 189 45.65 0.50 0.68
N SER A 190 45.55 -0.75 0.23
CA SER A 190 44.39 -1.62 0.44
C SER A 190 44.79 -2.75 1.38
N LEU A 191 43.90 -3.09 2.31
CA LEU A 191 44.04 -4.21 3.22
C LEU A 191 42.81 -5.10 3.08
N THR A 192 42.99 -6.35 2.67
CA THR A 192 41.91 -7.33 2.50
C THR A 192 42.10 -8.48 3.49
N ALA A 193 41.05 -8.84 4.21
CA ALA A 193 41.03 -9.97 5.15
C ALA A 193 40.36 -11.20 4.49
N HIS A 194 40.94 -12.38 4.70
CA HIS A 194 40.46 -13.69 4.23
C HIS A 194 40.31 -14.67 5.39
#